data_AF-A0A2E8K909-F1
#
_entry.id   AF-A0A2E8K909-F1
#
_cell.length_a   1.000
_cell.length_b   1.000
_cell.length_c   1.000
_cell.angle_alpha   90.00
_cell.angle_beta   90.00
_cell.angle_gamma   90.00
#
_symmetry.space_group_name_H-M   'P 1'
#
loop_
_entity.id
_entity.type
_entity.pdbx_description
1 polymer ?
#
loop_
_entity_poly.entity_id
_entity_poly.type
_entity_poly.pdbx_seq_one_letter_code
_entity_poly.pdbx_strand_id
1 'polypeptide(L)'
;MSSTLYINELQQTSHGALQKVTAGISWRDKACEVNIGWQGEPCPNPADALFLLMSSITIPQNINLSADATPSGVSTRSINRLSRGYFPTNDRPNSELASTDSRPGVQPTSEGVTKGRRQGLLFDGGIDAFHMLAQYKDEVSTLVFLNGLHGDEDQHQSSRHVLKSELQRIQYQSAELNKELLVLDTNLHDLLATLGISETLLADSFYAGLGSILGGHISDLLIPGNDKFQQPEEGFEPGMVIHDFNKLTLPEKQENMARDQYLMDALRVCWENPRRTYNCGRCKRCTRRIPARRLLESLRRREAKLVGSRKIQVK
;
A
#
# COMPACT_ATOMS: atom_id res chain seq x y z
N MET A 1 20.63 -6.69 -25.16
CA MET A 1 19.64 -5.71 -25.64
C MET A 1 18.65 -5.48 -24.51
N SER A 2 18.55 -4.25 -23.98
CA SER A 2 17.51 -3.96 -22.99
C SER A 2 16.15 -4.01 -23.71
N SER A 3 15.22 -4.78 -23.15
CA SER A 3 13.84 -4.83 -23.64
C SER A 3 13.08 -3.59 -23.16
N THR A 4 12.11 -3.12 -23.93
CA THR A 4 11.24 -2.00 -23.57
C THR A 4 9.86 -2.50 -23.14
N LEU A 5 9.37 -2.01 -22.00
CA LEU A 5 7.99 -2.13 -21.55
C LEU A 5 7.24 -0.86 -21.96
N TYR A 6 6.07 -1.03 -22.57
CA TYR A 6 5.23 0.05 -23.07
C TYR A 6 3.96 0.19 -22.21
N ILE A 7 3.62 1.42 -21.83
CA ILE A 7 2.34 1.81 -21.26
C ILE A 7 1.51 2.47 -22.36
N ASN A 8 0.44 1.80 -22.76
CA ASN A 8 -0.44 2.21 -23.84
C ASN A 8 -1.84 2.47 -23.29
N GLU A 9 -2.66 3.23 -24.03
CA GLU A 9 -4.10 3.35 -23.76
C GLU A 9 -4.43 3.78 -22.31
N LEU A 10 -3.62 4.67 -21.72
CA LEU A 10 -3.87 5.19 -20.38
C LEU A 10 -5.21 5.92 -20.32
N GLN A 11 -6.08 5.50 -19.42
CA GLN A 11 -7.39 6.08 -19.20
C GLN A 11 -7.68 6.26 -17.71
N GLN A 12 -8.41 7.32 -17.39
CA GLN A 12 -9.06 7.50 -16.10
C GLN A 12 -10.56 7.61 -16.33
N THR A 13 -11.34 6.80 -15.62
CA THR A 13 -12.80 6.80 -15.69
C THR A 13 -13.39 7.13 -14.33
N SER A 14 -14.50 7.88 -14.35
CA SER A 14 -15.23 8.29 -13.16
C SER A 14 -16.71 7.92 -13.34
N HIS A 15 -17.24 7.10 -12.42
CA HIS A 15 -18.66 6.73 -12.40
C HIS A 15 -19.24 7.04 -11.01
N GLY A 16 -19.82 8.23 -10.86
CA GLY A 16 -20.16 8.77 -9.54
C GLY A 16 -18.90 9.01 -8.73
N ALA A 17 -18.84 8.47 -7.51
CA ALA A 17 -17.64 8.51 -6.66
C ALA A 17 -16.60 7.43 -7.01
N LEU A 18 -16.92 6.47 -7.89
CA LEU A 18 -15.98 5.43 -8.26
C LEU A 18 -15.00 5.95 -9.30
N GLN A 19 -13.71 5.88 -8.98
CA GLN A 19 -12.61 6.23 -9.86
C GLN A 19 -11.88 4.95 -10.29
N LYS A 20 -11.40 4.92 -11.52
CA LYS A 20 -10.56 3.83 -12.02
C LYS A 20 -9.51 4.36 -13.00
N VAL A 21 -8.25 4.03 -12.76
CA VAL A 21 -7.14 4.23 -13.71
C VAL A 21 -6.84 2.89 -14.36
N THR A 22 -6.73 2.87 -15.69
CA THR A 22 -6.39 1.69 -16.48
C THR A 22 -5.31 2.03 -17.50
N ALA A 23 -4.46 1.05 -17.83
CA ALA A 23 -3.56 1.13 -18.97
C ALA A 23 -3.23 -0.25 -19.52
N GLY A 24 -3.03 -0.32 -20.83
CA GLY A 24 -2.41 -1.48 -21.49
C GLY A 24 -0.92 -1.52 -21.21
N ILE A 25 -0.41 -2.68 -20.81
CA ILE A 25 1.00 -2.94 -20.55
C ILE A 25 1.47 -4.00 -21.54
N SER A 26 2.46 -3.65 -22.35
CA SER A 26 3.06 -4.55 -23.35
C SER A 26 4.56 -4.71 -23.10
N TRP A 27 5.02 -5.96 -22.98
CA TRP A 27 6.43 -6.27 -22.83
C TRP A 27 6.76 -7.62 -23.46
N ARG A 28 7.70 -7.62 -24.41
CA ARG A 28 8.04 -8.79 -25.24
C ARG A 28 6.80 -9.30 -26.00
N ASP A 29 6.45 -10.56 -25.84
CA ASP A 29 5.29 -11.25 -26.41
C ASP A 29 4.04 -11.17 -25.53
N LYS A 30 4.10 -10.44 -24.41
CA LYS A 30 3.03 -10.36 -23.42
C LYS A 30 2.32 -9.01 -23.50
N ALA A 31 1.00 -9.05 -23.47
CA ALA A 31 0.13 -7.89 -23.35
C ALA A 31 -0.92 -8.15 -22.27
N CYS A 32 -1.14 -7.17 -21.40
CA CYS A 32 -2.05 -7.26 -20.27
C CYS A 32 -2.53 -5.85 -19.88
N GLU A 33 -3.58 -5.75 -19.07
CA GLU A 33 -4.06 -4.48 -18.54
C GLU A 33 -3.65 -4.34 -17.07
N VAL A 34 -3.25 -3.15 -16.64
CA VAL A 34 -3.21 -2.78 -15.22
C VAL A 34 -4.42 -1.91 -14.89
N ASN A 35 -5.06 -2.19 -13.76
CA ASN A 35 -6.14 -1.37 -13.24
C ASN A 35 -5.98 -1.08 -11.75
N ILE A 36 -6.36 0.14 -11.35
CA ILE A 36 -6.43 0.59 -9.96
C ILE A 36 -7.74 1.36 -9.80
N GLY A 37 -8.64 0.86 -8.94
CA GLY A 37 -9.95 1.45 -8.68
C GLY A 37 -10.11 1.84 -7.22
N TRP A 38 -10.78 2.95 -6.94
CA TRP A 38 -11.05 3.43 -5.58
C TRP A 38 -12.32 4.29 -5.55
N GLN A 39 -12.84 4.57 -4.35
CA GLN A 39 -13.93 5.52 -4.17
C GLN A 39 -13.38 6.87 -3.69
N GLY A 40 -13.76 7.95 -4.36
CA GLY A 40 -13.41 9.32 -3.97
C GLY A 40 -13.10 10.26 -5.14
N GLU A 41 -12.27 11.27 -4.87
CA GLU A 41 -11.66 12.19 -5.82
C GLU A 41 -10.79 11.48 -6.87
N PRO A 42 -10.81 11.97 -8.12
CA PRO A 42 -9.98 11.48 -9.23
C PRO A 42 -8.49 11.66 -8.98
N CYS A 43 -7.65 10.84 -9.64
CA CYS A 43 -6.21 11.02 -9.58
C CYS A 43 -5.84 12.31 -10.34
N PRO A 44 -5.06 13.22 -9.72
CA PRO A 44 -4.68 14.47 -10.37
C PRO A 44 -3.83 14.27 -11.64
N ASN A 45 -2.97 13.25 -11.63
CA ASN A 45 -2.08 12.95 -12.74
C ASN A 45 -1.88 11.42 -12.90
N PRO A 46 -2.77 10.73 -13.65
CA PRO A 46 -2.68 9.28 -13.81
C PRO A 46 -1.45 8.83 -14.61
N ALA A 47 -0.88 9.71 -15.45
CA ALA A 47 0.36 9.41 -16.16
C ALA A 47 1.53 9.33 -15.18
N ASP A 48 1.69 10.33 -14.32
CA ASP A 48 2.73 10.33 -13.28
C ASP A 48 2.64 9.10 -12.38
N ALA A 49 1.43 8.78 -11.93
CA ALA A 49 1.16 7.62 -11.10
C ALA A 49 1.62 6.32 -11.77
N LEU A 50 1.19 6.05 -12.99
CA LEU A 50 1.56 4.82 -13.71
C LEU A 50 3.03 4.77 -14.07
N PHE A 51 3.65 5.91 -14.41
CA PHE A 51 5.09 5.96 -14.67
C PHE A 51 5.89 5.58 -13.42
N LEU A 52 5.52 6.11 -12.26
CA LEU A 52 6.16 5.75 -10.99
C LEU A 52 5.95 4.27 -10.66
N LEU A 53 4.72 3.78 -10.77
CA LEU A 53 4.38 2.36 -10.56
C LEU A 53 5.16 1.44 -11.49
N MET A 54 5.22 1.70 -12.79
CA MET A 54 5.94 0.84 -13.72
C MET A 54 7.45 0.98 -13.57
N SER A 55 7.96 2.15 -13.17
CA SER A 55 9.39 2.33 -12.90
C SER A 55 9.89 1.44 -11.76
N SER A 56 9.03 1.10 -10.79
CA SER A 56 9.37 0.17 -9.71
C SER A 56 9.62 -1.25 -10.18
N ILE A 57 9.12 -1.58 -11.37
CA ILE A 57 9.26 -2.88 -12.01
C ILE A 57 10.42 -2.86 -13.00
N THR A 58 10.51 -1.80 -13.81
CA THR A 58 11.44 -1.75 -14.94
C THR A 58 12.87 -1.43 -14.54
N ILE A 59 13.08 -0.47 -13.61
CA ILE A 59 14.42 -0.03 -13.19
C ILE A 59 15.21 -1.19 -12.55
N PRO A 60 14.70 -1.93 -11.55
CA PRO A 60 15.46 -3.01 -10.93
C PRO A 60 15.88 -4.12 -11.89
N GLN A 61 15.18 -4.24 -13.03
CA GLN A 61 15.41 -5.27 -14.03
C GLN A 61 16.13 -4.75 -15.28
N ASN A 62 16.59 -3.49 -15.28
CA ASN A 62 17.21 -2.84 -16.43
C ASN A 62 16.34 -2.91 -17.72
N ILE A 63 15.03 -2.72 -17.55
CA ILE A 63 14.04 -2.66 -18.63
C ILE A 63 13.80 -1.18 -18.96
N ASN A 64 13.76 -0.83 -20.25
CA ASN A 64 13.38 0.52 -20.64
C ASN A 64 11.87 0.72 -20.45
N LEU A 65 11.45 1.90 -20.03
CA LEU A 65 10.04 2.25 -19.90
C LEU A 65 9.66 3.31 -20.95
N SER A 66 8.59 3.05 -21.70
CA SER A 66 8.02 3.97 -22.67
C SER A 66 6.52 4.07 -22.46
N ALA A 67 5.91 5.21 -22.77
CA ALA A 67 4.47 5.38 -22.74
C ALA A 67 3.98 6.39 -23.78
N ASP A 68 2.70 6.31 -24.11
CA ASP A 68 1.99 7.28 -24.95
C ASP A 68 1.74 8.63 -24.24
N ALA A 69 2.16 8.76 -22.97
CA ALA A 69 2.02 9.96 -22.16
C ALA A 69 3.39 10.44 -21.68
N THR A 70 3.57 11.75 -21.54
CA THR A 70 4.80 12.33 -20.98
C THR A 70 4.64 12.53 -19.47
N PRO A 71 5.54 11.96 -18.64
CA PRO A 71 5.51 12.20 -17.20
C PRO A 71 5.91 13.65 -16.88
N SER A 72 5.41 14.17 -15.77
CA SER A 72 5.78 15.49 -15.26
C SER A 72 7.24 15.53 -14.81
N GLY A 73 7.79 16.74 -14.70
CA GLY A 73 9.13 16.93 -14.15
C GLY A 73 9.31 16.44 -12.72
N VAL A 74 8.24 16.28 -11.94
CA VAL A 74 8.29 15.68 -10.60
C VAL A 74 8.56 14.18 -10.72
N SER A 75 7.75 13.46 -11.49
CA SER A 75 7.94 12.03 -11.73
C SER A 75 9.27 11.72 -12.40
N THR A 76 9.69 12.52 -13.39
CA THR A 76 11.01 12.37 -14.02
C THR A 76 12.15 12.46 -12.99
N ARG A 77 12.08 13.39 -12.03
CA ARG A 77 13.09 13.51 -10.97
C ARG A 77 13.09 12.29 -10.05
N SER A 78 11.93 11.81 -9.63
CA SER A 78 11.81 10.62 -8.77
C SER A 78 12.36 9.37 -9.45
N ILE A 79 12.01 9.14 -10.73
CA ILE A 79 12.50 8.02 -11.54
C ILE A 79 14.02 8.10 -11.72
N ASN A 80 14.55 9.29 -12.03
CA ASN A 80 15.99 9.50 -12.18
C ASN A 80 16.76 9.24 -10.88
N ARG A 81 16.18 9.54 -9.71
CA ARG A 81 16.80 9.21 -8.43
C ARG A 81 16.77 7.71 -8.18
N LEU A 82 15.64 7.03 -8.40
CA LEU A 82 15.56 5.58 -8.27
C LEU A 82 16.59 4.88 -9.15
N SER A 83 16.73 5.31 -10.40
CA SER A 83 17.72 4.76 -11.33
C SER A 83 19.16 4.90 -10.84
N ARG A 84 19.49 5.93 -10.05
CA ARG A 84 20.85 6.11 -9.51
C ARG A 84 21.18 5.09 -8.42
N GLY A 85 20.22 4.73 -7.58
CA GLY A 85 20.42 3.71 -6.54
C GLY A 85 20.64 2.31 -7.11
N TYR A 86 20.00 1.99 -8.24
CA TYR A 86 20.19 0.69 -8.91
C TYR A 86 21.41 0.64 -9.85
N PHE A 87 21.78 1.77 -10.46
CA PHE A 87 22.88 1.84 -11.44
C PHE A 87 23.87 2.98 -11.10
N PRO A 88 24.91 2.70 -10.28
CA PRO A 88 25.79 3.73 -9.75
C PRO A 88 26.60 4.51 -10.80
N THR A 89 26.96 3.95 -11.97
CA THR A 89 27.50 4.70 -13.14
C THR A 89 27.42 3.88 -14.44
N ASN A 90 27.38 4.58 -15.59
CA ASN A 90 27.49 4.18 -17.01
C ASN A 90 26.61 3.07 -17.62
N ASP A 91 26.00 2.16 -16.86
CA ASP A 91 25.04 1.16 -17.37
C ASP A 91 23.58 1.65 -17.26
N ARG A 92 23.34 2.93 -17.60
CA ARG A 92 21.99 3.48 -17.56
C ARG A 92 21.17 2.88 -18.70
N PRO A 93 19.94 2.37 -18.45
CA PRO A 93 19.01 2.21 -19.55
C PRO A 93 18.85 3.57 -20.23
N ASN A 94 18.95 3.62 -21.56
CA ASN A 94 18.72 4.83 -22.34
C ASN A 94 17.28 5.30 -22.07
N SER A 95 17.10 6.18 -21.10
CA SER A 95 15.92 7.00 -20.96
C SER A 95 16.03 8.16 -21.96
N GLU A 96 16.14 7.84 -23.25
CA GLU A 96 15.68 8.79 -24.27
C GLU A 96 14.15 8.83 -24.19
N LEU A 97 13.65 9.48 -23.15
CA LEU A 97 12.33 10.09 -23.16
C LEU A 97 12.41 11.16 -24.25
N ALA A 98 12.11 10.75 -25.49
CA ALA A 98 12.07 11.64 -26.63
C ALA A 98 11.02 12.72 -26.34
N SER A 99 11.50 13.88 -25.91
CA SER A 99 10.70 15.10 -25.82
C SER A 99 10.33 15.51 -27.23
N THR A 100 9.17 15.05 -27.71
CA THR A 100 8.56 15.59 -28.92
C THR A 100 7.59 16.68 -28.48
N ASP A 101 7.93 17.91 -28.86
CA ASP A 101 7.21 19.17 -28.73
C ASP A 101 6.47 19.45 -27.41
N SER A 102 7.19 20.22 -26.60
CA SER A 102 6.75 20.83 -25.36
C SER A 102 5.51 21.70 -25.56
N ARG A 103 4.37 21.24 -25.03
CA ARG A 103 3.39 22.15 -24.42
C ARG A 103 3.73 22.24 -22.94
N PRO A 104 3.85 23.45 -22.36
CA PRO A 104 4.25 23.60 -20.97
C PRO A 104 3.20 22.92 -20.08
N GLY A 105 3.57 21.76 -19.54
CA GLY A 105 2.85 21.13 -18.43
C GLY A 105 2.80 22.13 -17.28
N VAL A 106 1.59 22.32 -16.75
CA VAL A 106 1.30 23.21 -15.63
C VAL A 106 2.37 23.03 -14.57
N GLN A 107 3.12 24.10 -14.29
CA GLN A 107 4.03 24.13 -13.15
C GLN A 107 3.21 23.83 -11.90
N PRO A 108 3.63 22.90 -11.03
CA PRO A 108 3.04 22.81 -9.71
C PRO A 108 3.36 24.13 -9.02
N THR A 109 2.36 24.99 -8.90
CA THR A 109 2.44 26.21 -8.12
C THR A 109 2.81 25.79 -6.70
N SER A 110 4.01 26.17 -6.27
CA SER A 110 4.52 26.01 -4.90
C SER A 110 3.77 26.88 -3.88
N GLU A 111 2.57 27.34 -4.21
CA GLU A 111 1.66 28.10 -3.36
C GLU A 111 0.41 27.25 -3.15
N GLY A 112 0.53 26.30 -2.22
CA GLY A 112 -0.54 25.37 -1.92
C GLY A 112 -0.10 24.18 -1.08
N VAL A 113 0.82 24.35 -0.12
CA VAL A 113 0.88 23.42 1.02
C VAL A 113 -0.45 23.62 1.76
N THR A 114 -1.46 22.85 1.37
CA THR A 114 -2.80 22.90 1.94
C THR A 114 -2.71 22.48 3.40
N LYS A 115 -2.53 23.46 4.28
CA LYS A 115 -2.90 23.37 5.71
C LYS A 115 -4.31 22.78 5.77
N GLY A 116 -4.42 21.48 6.03
CA GLY A 116 -5.69 20.77 6.16
C GLY A 116 -5.75 19.34 5.62
N ARG A 117 -4.87 18.94 4.68
CA ARG A 117 -4.83 17.53 4.24
C ARG A 117 -4.05 16.71 5.27
N ARG A 118 -4.69 15.65 5.77
CA ARG A 118 -4.14 14.72 6.76
C ARG A 118 -3.49 13.53 6.04
N GLN A 119 -2.65 12.78 6.76
CA GLN A 119 -1.83 11.73 6.17
C GLN A 119 -2.62 10.44 6.00
N GLY A 120 -2.33 9.70 4.93
CA GLY A 120 -2.77 8.33 4.72
C GLY A 120 -1.74 7.35 5.27
N LEU A 121 -2.17 6.20 5.76
CA LEU A 121 -1.28 5.10 6.19
C LEU A 121 -1.62 3.84 5.42
N LEU A 122 -0.64 3.26 4.72
CA LEU A 122 -0.80 1.92 4.14
C LEU A 122 -1.03 0.92 5.28
N PHE A 123 -2.19 0.27 5.27
CA PHE A 123 -2.71 -0.45 6.42
C PHE A 123 -3.20 -1.84 6.04
N ASP A 124 -2.34 -2.84 6.26
CA ASP A 124 -2.65 -4.27 6.15
C ASP A 124 -3.28 -4.84 7.45
N GLY A 125 -3.41 -4.01 8.48
CA GLY A 125 -3.87 -4.35 9.82
C GLY A 125 -2.95 -5.31 10.60
N GLY A 126 -1.70 -5.45 10.14
CA GLY A 126 -0.61 -6.15 10.82
C GLY A 126 0.08 -5.29 11.88
N ILE A 127 1.12 -5.84 12.52
CA ILE A 127 1.80 -5.16 13.63
C ILE A 127 2.57 -3.93 13.16
N ASP A 128 3.20 -3.98 12.00
CA ASP A 128 3.97 -2.85 11.47
C ASP A 128 3.05 -1.65 11.18
N ALA A 129 1.90 -1.89 10.56
CA ALA A 129 0.90 -0.85 10.33
C ALA A 129 0.36 -0.26 11.64
N PHE A 130 0.04 -1.09 12.63
CA PHE A 130 -0.42 -0.59 13.93
C PHE A 130 0.68 0.15 14.71
N HIS A 131 1.92 -0.28 14.59
CA HIS A 131 3.06 0.38 15.24
C HIS A 131 3.28 1.77 14.65
N MET A 132 3.27 1.88 13.31
CA MET A 132 3.38 3.18 12.64
C MET A 132 2.18 4.07 12.97
N LEU A 133 0.96 3.53 13.02
CA LEU A 133 -0.21 4.27 13.48
C LEU A 133 -0.07 4.78 14.92
N ALA A 134 0.62 4.05 15.80
CA ALA A 134 0.87 4.51 17.17
C ALA A 134 1.79 5.74 17.21
N GLN A 135 2.74 5.83 16.28
CA GLN A 135 3.67 6.96 16.19
C GLN A 135 3.02 8.20 15.59
N TYR A 136 2.18 8.03 14.57
CA TYR A 136 1.55 9.11 13.80
C TYR A 136 0.04 9.21 14.04
N LYS A 137 -0.38 8.93 15.27
CA LYS A 137 -1.80 8.70 15.61
C LYS A 137 -2.68 9.92 15.30
N ASP A 138 -2.15 11.12 15.50
CA ASP A 138 -2.91 12.37 15.36
C ASP A 138 -2.84 12.91 13.92
N GLU A 139 -1.77 12.59 13.20
CA GLU A 139 -1.49 12.99 11.83
C GLU A 139 -2.24 12.13 10.80
N VAL A 140 -2.38 10.82 11.07
CA VAL A 140 -3.08 9.89 10.18
C VAL A 140 -4.60 10.07 10.28
N SER A 141 -5.27 10.42 9.19
CA SER A 141 -6.74 10.39 9.10
C SER A 141 -7.28 9.14 8.44
N THR A 142 -6.52 8.61 7.48
CA THR A 142 -7.04 7.70 6.48
C THR A 142 -6.16 6.46 6.46
N LEU A 143 -6.78 5.30 6.65
CA LEU A 143 -6.14 4.01 6.46
C LEU A 143 -6.33 3.62 5.00
N VAL A 144 -5.23 3.35 4.31
CA VAL A 144 -5.20 2.99 2.89
C VAL A 144 -4.98 1.49 2.80
N PHE A 145 -5.97 0.77 2.29
CA PHE A 145 -5.88 -0.68 2.09
C PHE A 145 -5.81 -1.00 0.60
N LEU A 146 -4.70 -1.62 0.17
CA LEU A 146 -4.52 -2.05 -1.21
C LEU A 146 -4.89 -3.53 -1.34
N ASN A 147 -6.03 -3.78 -1.99
CA ASN A 147 -6.54 -5.09 -2.31
C ASN A 147 -6.03 -5.56 -3.68
N GLY A 148 -5.49 -6.78 -3.74
CA GLY A 148 -4.95 -7.38 -4.98
C GLY A 148 -3.46 -7.14 -5.24
N LEU A 149 -2.72 -6.65 -4.24
CA LEU A 149 -1.25 -6.57 -4.30
C LEU A 149 -0.59 -7.95 -4.12
N HIS A 150 -1.06 -8.71 -3.12
CA HIS A 150 -0.55 -10.03 -2.78
C HIS A 150 -1.52 -11.11 -3.27
N GLY A 151 -0.97 -12.15 -3.90
CA GLY A 151 -1.74 -13.34 -4.25
C GLY A 151 -2.23 -14.09 -3.02
N ASP A 152 -3.19 -15.00 -3.21
CA ASP A 152 -3.63 -15.92 -2.15
C ASP A 152 -2.50 -16.90 -1.82
N GLU A 153 -1.65 -16.55 -0.83
CA GLU A 153 -0.61 -17.47 -0.31
C GLU A 153 -1.23 -18.75 0.28
N ASP A 154 -2.51 -18.72 0.67
CA ASP A 154 -3.25 -19.87 1.19
C ASP A 154 -4.05 -20.59 0.07
N GLN A 155 -3.35 -21.33 -0.79
CA GLN A 155 -3.94 -22.18 -1.85
C GLN A 155 -4.93 -23.26 -1.35
N HIS A 156 -5.13 -23.37 -0.04
CA HIS A 156 -6.00 -24.39 0.59
C HIS A 156 -7.39 -23.87 1.00
N GLN A 157 -7.67 -22.57 0.85
CA GLN A 157 -9.02 -22.03 1.07
C GLN A 157 -9.47 -21.27 -0.17
N SER A 158 -10.75 -21.36 -0.52
CA SER A 158 -11.31 -20.67 -1.67
C SER A 158 -10.97 -19.18 -1.61
N SER A 159 -10.12 -18.72 -2.52
CA SER A 159 -9.57 -17.36 -2.71
C SER A 159 -10.52 -16.22 -2.32
N ARG A 160 -11.77 -16.30 -2.78
CA ARG A 160 -12.81 -15.29 -2.49
C ARG A 160 -13.14 -15.13 -1.00
N HIS A 161 -12.94 -16.16 -0.18
CA HIS A 161 -13.24 -16.13 1.26
C HIS A 161 -12.14 -15.47 2.07
N VAL A 162 -10.88 -15.62 1.64
CA VAL A 162 -9.70 -15.03 2.30
C VAL A 162 -9.70 -13.51 2.08
N LEU A 163 -9.81 -13.04 0.84
CA LEU A 163 -9.90 -11.61 0.51
C LEU A 163 -11.08 -10.92 1.20
N LYS A 164 -12.26 -11.56 1.21
CA LYS A 164 -13.44 -11.06 1.91
C LYS A 164 -13.20 -10.97 3.43
N SER A 165 -12.45 -11.90 4.00
CA SER A 165 -12.13 -11.86 5.43
C SER A 165 -11.12 -10.78 5.80
N GLU A 166 -10.17 -10.49 4.92
CA GLU A 166 -9.19 -9.42 5.13
C GLU A 166 -9.86 -8.06 5.11
N LEU A 167 -10.65 -7.77 4.07
CA LEU A 167 -11.39 -6.51 3.99
C LEU A 167 -12.33 -6.31 5.19
N GLN A 168 -13.05 -7.36 5.61
CA GLN A 168 -13.91 -7.30 6.81
C GLN A 168 -13.12 -6.98 8.07
N ARG A 169 -11.92 -7.56 8.22
CA ARG A 169 -11.01 -7.30 9.34
C ARG A 169 -10.53 -5.85 9.32
N ILE A 170 -10.11 -5.34 8.17
CA ILE A 170 -9.65 -3.95 8.01
C ILE A 170 -10.78 -2.97 8.28
N GLN A 171 -11.99 -3.22 7.76
CA GLN A 171 -13.19 -2.40 8.02
C GLN A 171 -13.53 -2.34 9.51
N TYR A 172 -13.42 -3.48 10.20
CA TYR A 172 -13.59 -3.51 11.65
C TYR A 172 -12.50 -2.67 12.35
N GLN A 173 -11.24 -2.82 11.94
CA GLN A 173 -10.11 -2.08 12.50
C GLN A 173 -10.26 -0.57 12.30
N SER A 174 -10.64 -0.11 11.10
CA SER A 174 -10.83 1.31 10.82
C SER A 174 -11.97 1.91 11.63
N ALA A 175 -13.09 1.19 11.77
CA ALA A 175 -14.22 1.61 12.59
C ALA A 175 -13.85 1.68 14.08
N GLU A 176 -13.18 0.65 14.60
CA GLU A 176 -12.70 0.65 15.98
C GLU A 176 -11.66 1.74 16.24
N LEU A 177 -10.85 2.12 15.24
CA LEU A 177 -9.83 3.17 15.33
C LEU A 177 -10.37 4.59 15.05
N ASN A 178 -11.64 4.71 14.66
CA ASN A 178 -12.26 5.95 14.20
C ASN A 178 -11.40 6.67 13.14
N LYS A 179 -10.94 5.89 12.14
CA LYS A 179 -10.20 6.39 10.98
C LYS A 179 -11.00 6.10 9.72
N GLU A 180 -10.88 6.98 8.74
CA GLU A 180 -11.40 6.72 7.39
C GLU A 180 -10.70 5.51 6.80
N LEU A 181 -11.41 4.71 6.01
CA LEU A 181 -10.83 3.60 5.24
C LEU A 181 -10.98 3.87 3.75
N LEU A 182 -9.85 4.00 3.07
CA LEU A 182 -9.78 4.08 1.62
C LEU A 182 -9.29 2.74 1.06
N VAL A 183 -10.15 2.08 0.28
CA VAL A 183 -9.84 0.79 -0.35
C VAL A 183 -9.48 1.02 -1.81
N LEU A 184 -8.31 0.51 -2.21
CA LEU A 184 -7.85 0.49 -3.58
C LEU A 184 -7.89 -0.95 -4.08
N ASP A 185 -8.65 -1.22 -5.13
CA ASP A 185 -8.66 -2.51 -5.80
C ASP A 185 -7.69 -2.48 -6.98
N THR A 186 -6.83 -3.48 -7.11
CA THR A 186 -5.91 -3.61 -8.25
C THR A 186 -5.76 -5.06 -8.71
N ASN A 187 -5.36 -5.24 -9.97
CA ASN A 187 -4.94 -6.53 -10.53
C ASN A 187 -3.41 -6.67 -10.64
N LEU A 188 -2.66 -5.92 -9.83
CA LEU A 188 -1.21 -5.89 -9.95
C LEU A 188 -0.54 -7.25 -9.72
N HIS A 189 -1.07 -8.08 -8.82
CA HIS A 189 -0.60 -9.45 -8.66
C HIS A 189 -0.63 -10.22 -9.99
N ASP A 190 -1.77 -10.19 -10.68
CA ASP A 190 -1.97 -10.88 -11.95
C ASP A 190 -1.09 -10.28 -13.06
N LEU A 191 -0.89 -8.96 -13.06
CA LEU A 191 0.03 -8.27 -13.96
C LEU A 191 1.45 -8.80 -13.78
N LEU A 192 1.96 -8.78 -12.54
CA LEU A 192 3.31 -9.21 -12.21
C LEU A 192 3.51 -10.70 -12.54
N ALA A 193 2.55 -11.55 -12.20
CA ALA A 193 2.56 -12.96 -12.55
C ALA A 193 2.59 -13.18 -14.08
N THR A 194 1.77 -12.42 -14.82
CA THR A 194 1.75 -12.46 -16.30
C THR A 194 3.11 -12.08 -16.85
N LEU A 195 3.70 -10.98 -16.39
CA LEU A 195 5.02 -10.53 -16.84
C LEU A 195 6.13 -11.50 -16.40
N GLY A 196 5.93 -12.28 -15.34
CA GLY A 196 6.94 -13.17 -14.77
C GLY A 196 7.89 -12.42 -13.83
N ILE A 197 7.37 -11.40 -13.14
CA ILE A 197 8.10 -10.51 -12.25
C ILE A 197 7.65 -10.80 -10.82
N SER A 198 8.60 -10.95 -9.91
CA SER A 198 8.29 -11.18 -8.50
C SER A 198 7.82 -9.89 -7.82
N GLU A 199 6.74 -9.96 -7.04
CA GLU A 199 6.29 -8.87 -6.14
C GLU A 199 7.37 -8.40 -5.18
N THR A 200 8.33 -9.26 -4.82
CA THR A 200 9.44 -8.90 -3.94
C THR A 200 10.38 -7.86 -4.53
N LEU A 201 10.22 -7.52 -5.82
CA LEU A 201 11.01 -6.53 -6.54
C LEU A 201 10.35 -5.15 -6.61
N LEU A 202 9.16 -4.97 -6.01
CA LEU A 202 8.51 -3.66 -5.95
C LEU A 202 9.37 -2.70 -5.12
N ALA A 203 9.95 -1.70 -5.77
CA ALA A 203 10.75 -0.64 -5.15
C ALA A 203 9.89 0.53 -4.61
N ASP A 204 10.50 1.47 -3.88
CA ASP A 204 9.79 2.61 -3.26
C ASP A 204 9.00 3.48 -4.26
N SER A 205 9.42 3.51 -5.52
CA SER A 205 8.65 4.18 -6.59
C SER A 205 7.25 3.61 -6.79
N PHE A 206 7.01 2.36 -6.39
CA PHE A 206 5.69 1.76 -6.35
C PHE A 206 4.76 2.56 -5.43
N TYR A 207 5.18 2.74 -4.18
CA TYR A 207 4.40 3.49 -3.19
C TYR A 207 4.29 4.97 -3.56
N ALA A 208 5.30 5.54 -4.22
CA ALA A 208 5.21 6.90 -4.75
C ALA A 208 4.13 7.03 -5.83
N GLY A 209 4.00 6.02 -6.69
CA GLY A 209 2.92 5.94 -7.66
C GLY A 209 1.54 5.80 -7.00
N LEU A 210 1.42 4.97 -5.96
CA LEU A 210 0.18 4.89 -5.14
C LEU A 210 -0.14 6.22 -4.46
N GLY A 211 0.85 6.90 -3.86
CA GLY A 211 0.69 8.23 -3.31
C GLY A 211 0.18 9.21 -4.37
N SER A 212 0.74 9.16 -5.59
CA SER A 212 0.30 9.98 -6.74
C SER A 212 -1.17 9.75 -7.13
N ILE A 213 -1.63 8.49 -7.11
CA ILE A 213 -3.06 8.14 -7.30
C ILE A 213 -3.92 8.84 -6.26
N LEU A 214 -3.45 8.86 -5.02
CA LEU A 214 -4.17 9.36 -3.86
C LEU A 214 -3.93 10.85 -3.56
N GLY A 215 -3.18 11.58 -4.40
CA GLY A 215 -2.80 12.97 -4.14
C GLY A 215 -3.98 13.96 -4.07
N GLY A 216 -5.16 13.57 -4.56
CA GLY A 216 -6.40 14.31 -4.34
C GLY A 216 -6.97 14.20 -2.92
N HIS A 217 -6.62 13.13 -2.21
CA HIS A 217 -7.20 12.70 -0.93
C HIS A 217 -6.29 12.96 0.27
N ILE A 218 -5.03 12.54 0.17
CA ILE A 218 -4.05 12.57 1.25
C ILE A 218 -2.87 13.46 0.87
N SER A 219 -2.20 14.05 1.86
CA SER A 219 -0.95 14.78 1.61
C SER A 219 0.22 13.83 1.36
N ASP A 220 0.34 12.83 2.23
CA ASP A 220 1.45 11.88 2.28
C ASP A 220 0.91 10.49 2.60
N LEU A 221 1.55 9.47 2.05
CA LEU A 221 1.30 8.06 2.32
C LEU A 221 2.41 7.51 3.22
N LEU A 222 2.05 7.20 4.46
CA LEU A 222 2.90 6.51 5.40
C LEU A 222 3.00 5.01 5.03
N ILE A 223 4.22 4.48 4.93
CA ILE A 223 4.50 3.08 4.61
C ILE A 223 5.14 2.39 5.80
N PRO A 224 4.45 1.41 6.42
CA PRO A 224 5.02 0.64 7.51
C PRO A 224 6.32 -0.05 7.09
N GLY A 225 7.30 -0.01 7.99
CA GLY A 225 8.61 -0.62 7.77
C GLY A 225 8.47 -2.12 7.58
N ASN A 226 9.04 -2.64 6.50
CA ASN A 226 9.24 -4.06 6.26
C ASN A 226 10.74 -4.29 6.15
N ASP A 227 11.26 -5.30 6.84
CA ASP A 227 12.69 -5.68 6.84
C ASP A 227 13.27 -5.93 5.43
N LYS A 228 12.40 -6.00 4.41
CA LYS A 228 12.74 -6.14 2.99
C LYS A 228 13.06 -4.83 2.27
N PHE A 229 12.67 -3.67 2.79
CA PHE A 229 13.00 -2.39 2.18
C PHE A 229 14.30 -1.88 2.80
N GLN A 230 15.33 -1.72 1.97
CA GLN A 230 16.52 -0.97 2.37
C GLN A 230 16.10 0.47 2.66
N GLN A 231 16.80 1.15 3.58
CA GLN A 231 16.61 2.60 3.73
C GLN A 231 16.74 3.23 2.33
N PRO A 232 15.83 4.14 1.92
CA PRO A 232 16.05 4.94 0.75
C PRO A 232 17.39 5.61 0.95
N GLU A 233 18.21 5.55 -0.09
CA GLU A 233 19.41 6.36 -0.14
C GLU A 233 19.04 7.82 0.16
N GLU A 234 19.89 8.51 0.92
CA GLU A 234 19.70 9.92 1.26
C GLU A 234 19.25 10.72 0.02
N GLY A 235 18.07 11.34 0.10
CA GLY A 235 17.53 12.19 -0.96
C GLY A 235 16.37 11.62 -1.80
N PHE A 236 15.89 10.40 -1.52
CA PHE A 236 14.57 9.97 -2.01
C PHE A 236 13.46 10.49 -1.08
N GLU A 237 13.09 11.76 -1.26
CA GLU A 237 11.79 12.25 -0.78
C GLU A 237 10.84 12.32 -1.98
N PRO A 238 10.03 11.28 -2.24
CA PRO A 238 8.76 11.53 -2.89
C PRO A 238 8.00 12.38 -1.87
N GLY A 239 7.65 13.62 -2.21
CA GLY A 239 6.82 14.49 -1.36
C GLY A 239 5.38 13.98 -1.22
N MET A 240 5.22 12.65 -1.15
CA MET A 240 4.01 11.85 -1.16
C MET A 240 4.16 10.55 -0.35
N VAL A 241 5.37 10.13 0.07
CA VAL A 241 5.57 8.86 0.80
C VAL A 241 6.59 9.01 1.92
N ILE A 242 6.25 8.51 3.11
CA ILE A 242 7.11 8.50 4.29
C ILE A 242 7.18 7.07 4.80
N HIS A 243 8.37 6.50 4.92
CA HIS A 243 8.56 5.13 5.41
C HIS A 243 9.00 5.10 6.87
N ASP A 244 8.59 4.06 7.60
CA ASP A 244 9.15 3.75 8.93
C ASP A 244 10.50 3.03 8.79
N PHE A 245 11.60 3.73 9.04
CA PHE A 245 12.96 3.16 9.07
C PHE A 245 13.40 2.68 10.44
N ASN A 246 12.50 2.64 11.41
CA ASN A 246 12.86 2.25 12.75
C ASN A 246 13.23 0.76 12.79
N LYS A 247 14.40 0.46 13.35
CA LYS A 247 14.94 -0.92 13.43
C LYS A 247 14.42 -1.69 14.65
N LEU A 248 13.23 -1.36 15.13
CA LEU A 248 12.63 -2.05 16.26
C LEU A 248 12.26 -3.48 15.89
N THR A 249 12.63 -4.40 16.76
CA THR A 249 12.22 -5.79 16.72
C THR A 249 10.71 -5.91 16.92
N LEU A 250 10.14 -7.04 16.48
CA LEU A 250 8.72 -7.33 16.68
C LEU A 250 8.27 -7.21 18.16
N PRO A 251 9.02 -7.72 19.17
CA PRO A 251 8.68 -7.51 20.57
C PRO A 251 8.68 -6.03 21.01
N GLU A 252 9.63 -5.22 20.54
CA GLU A 252 9.68 -3.80 20.88
C GLU A 252 8.49 -3.03 20.28
N LYS A 253 8.15 -3.33 19.01
CA LYS A 253 6.95 -2.78 18.35
C LYS A 253 5.68 -3.13 19.14
N GLN A 254 5.57 -4.38 19.56
CA GLN A 254 4.46 -4.88 20.38
C GLN A 254 4.38 -4.18 21.74
N GLU A 255 5.51 -3.96 22.41
CA GLU A 255 5.56 -3.29 23.70
C GLU A 255 5.13 -1.81 23.58
N ASN A 256 5.61 -1.12 22.54
CA ASN A 256 5.20 0.25 22.24
C ASN A 256 3.69 0.34 22.02
N MET A 257 3.13 -0.53 21.19
CA MET A 257 1.69 -0.59 20.94
C MET A 257 0.88 -0.97 22.19
N ALA A 258 1.42 -1.83 23.06
CA ALA A 258 0.72 -2.33 24.24
C ALA A 258 0.35 -1.23 25.25
N ARG A 259 1.01 -0.07 25.17
CA ARG A 259 0.72 1.12 25.98
C ARG A 259 -0.57 1.82 25.57
N ASP A 260 -1.02 1.64 24.32
CA ASP A 260 -2.27 2.21 23.83
C ASP A 260 -3.39 1.17 23.89
N GLN A 261 -4.35 1.41 24.79
CA GLN A 261 -5.44 0.48 25.01
C GLN A 261 -6.31 0.28 23.75
N TYR A 262 -6.49 1.35 22.98
CA TYR A 262 -7.36 1.46 21.83
C TYR A 262 -6.79 0.75 20.61
N LEU A 263 -5.49 0.96 20.32
CA LEU A 263 -4.79 0.25 19.24
C LEU A 263 -4.86 -1.27 19.46
N MET A 264 -4.59 -1.71 20.68
CA MET A 264 -4.63 -3.13 21.01
C MET A 264 -6.05 -3.71 21.01
N ASP A 265 -7.08 -2.91 21.30
CA ASP A 265 -8.48 -3.33 21.21
C ASP A 265 -8.94 -3.45 19.77
N ALA A 266 -8.40 -2.64 18.85
CA ALA A 266 -8.62 -2.77 17.41
C ALA A 266 -7.79 -3.91 16.77
N LEU A 267 -6.63 -4.29 17.32
CA LEU A 267 -5.73 -5.27 16.71
C LEU A 267 -6.38 -6.66 16.50
N ARG A 268 -6.49 -7.09 15.24
CA ARG A 268 -6.99 -8.41 14.83
C ARG A 268 -5.95 -9.04 13.90
N VAL A 269 -5.35 -10.15 14.34
CA VAL A 269 -4.29 -10.86 13.59
C VAL A 269 -4.64 -12.34 13.37
N CYS A 270 -5.81 -12.76 13.83
CA CYS A 270 -6.24 -14.15 13.79
C CYS A 270 -6.75 -14.55 12.41
N TRP A 271 -6.10 -15.55 11.81
CA TRP A 271 -6.53 -16.15 10.56
C TRP A 271 -7.54 -17.31 10.76
N GLU A 272 -7.55 -17.97 11.93
CA GLU A 272 -8.51 -19.07 12.23
C GLU A 272 -9.93 -18.56 12.51
N ASN A 273 -10.08 -17.26 12.78
CA ASN A 273 -11.34 -16.69 13.24
C ASN A 273 -11.73 -15.42 12.46
N PRO A 274 -11.73 -15.47 11.12
CA PRO A 274 -11.85 -14.30 10.26
C PRO A 274 -13.19 -13.56 10.44
N ARG A 275 -14.25 -14.30 10.76
CA ARG A 275 -15.63 -13.79 10.86
C ARG A 275 -16.06 -13.39 12.27
N ARG A 276 -15.17 -13.44 13.27
CA ARG A 276 -15.51 -13.04 14.64
C ARG A 276 -14.64 -11.89 15.11
N THR A 277 -15.15 -11.16 16.08
CA THR A 277 -14.56 -9.92 16.60
C THR A 277 -13.35 -10.14 17.53
N TYR A 278 -12.68 -11.30 17.51
CA TYR A 278 -11.64 -11.61 18.50
C TYR A 278 -10.54 -12.55 18.00
N ASN A 279 -9.34 -12.36 18.54
CA ASN A 279 -8.19 -13.22 18.32
C ASN A 279 -8.41 -14.60 19.00
N CYS A 280 -8.13 -15.71 18.31
CA CYS A 280 -8.38 -17.05 18.85
C CYS A 280 -7.43 -17.42 20.01
N GLY A 281 -6.27 -16.78 20.06
CA GLY A 281 -5.26 -16.92 21.10
C GLY A 281 -4.44 -18.21 21.07
N ARG A 282 -4.60 -19.04 20.05
CA ARG A 282 -3.91 -20.34 19.92
C ARG A 282 -3.18 -20.52 18.59
N CYS A 283 -3.56 -19.77 17.54
CA CYS A 283 -2.89 -19.88 16.25
C CYS A 283 -1.55 -19.13 16.26
N LYS A 284 -0.62 -19.54 15.39
CA LYS A 284 0.74 -18.96 15.33
C LYS A 284 0.74 -17.44 15.13
N ARG A 285 -0.23 -16.86 14.39
CA ARG A 285 -0.35 -15.40 14.26
C ARG A 285 -0.79 -14.75 15.57
N CYS A 286 -1.76 -15.32 16.30
CA CYS A 286 -2.19 -14.78 17.59
C CYS A 286 -1.11 -14.89 18.66
N THR A 287 -0.41 -16.02 18.74
CA THR A 287 0.55 -16.27 19.83
C THR A 287 1.90 -15.61 19.61
N ARG A 288 2.34 -15.41 18.36
CA ARG A 288 3.59 -14.68 18.05
C ARG A 288 3.41 -13.17 17.97
N ARG A 289 2.21 -12.68 17.65
CA ARG A 289 1.98 -11.26 17.34
C ARG A 289 1.28 -10.44 18.42
N ILE A 290 0.80 -11.08 19.50
CA ILE A 290 0.14 -10.39 20.61
C ILE A 290 1.04 -10.51 21.85
N PRO A 291 1.38 -9.40 22.54
CA PRO A 291 2.06 -9.48 23.82
C PRO A 291 1.34 -10.45 24.76
N ALA A 292 2.08 -11.33 25.44
CA ALA A 292 1.51 -12.41 26.26
C ALA A 292 0.46 -11.90 27.26
N ARG A 293 0.68 -10.72 27.86
CA ARG A 293 -0.25 -10.05 28.78
C ARG A 293 -1.62 -9.76 28.14
N ARG A 294 -1.62 -9.29 26.89
CA ARG A 294 -2.85 -8.96 26.14
C ARG A 294 -3.52 -10.18 25.53
N LEU A 295 -2.74 -11.19 25.14
CA LEU A 295 -3.28 -12.50 24.78
C LEU A 295 -4.13 -13.05 25.93
N LEU A 296 -3.57 -13.06 27.14
CA LEU A 296 -4.27 -13.48 28.35
C LEU A 296 -5.52 -12.64 28.64
N GLU A 297 -5.46 -11.33 28.43
CA GLU A 297 -6.62 -10.46 28.63
C GLU A 297 -7.73 -10.68 27.59
N SER A 298 -7.37 -10.90 26.32
CA SER A 298 -8.35 -11.23 25.27
C SER A 298 -9.04 -12.57 25.54
N LEU A 299 -8.30 -13.55 26.07
CA LEU A 299 -8.84 -14.83 26.51
C LEU A 299 -9.81 -14.65 27.68
N ARG A 300 -9.48 -13.81 28.67
CA ARG A 300 -10.39 -13.45 29.77
C ARG A 300 -11.66 -12.76 29.30
N ARG A 301 -11.58 -11.82 28.34
CA ARG A 301 -12.77 -11.18 27.75
C ARG A 301 -13.66 -12.19 27.01
N ARG A 302 -13.05 -13.16 26.33
CA ARG A 302 -13.78 -14.26 25.67
C ARG A 302 -14.50 -15.14 26.68
N GLU A 303 -13.84 -15.50 27.78
CA GLU A 303 -14.48 -16.24 28.88
C GLU A 303 -15.66 -15.46 29.47
N ALA A 304 -15.47 -14.17 29.76
CA ALA A 304 -16.53 -13.31 30.30
C ALA A 304 -17.76 -13.22 29.36
N LYS A 305 -17.53 -13.07 28.04
CA LYS A 305 -18.63 -13.07 27.06
C LYS A 305 -19.33 -14.42 26.96
N LEU A 306 -18.59 -15.54 26.96
CA LEU A 306 -19.19 -16.88 26.93
C LEU A 306 -20.03 -17.17 28.18
N VAL A 307 -19.58 -16.71 29.35
CA VAL A 307 -20.32 -16.80 30.61
C VAL A 307 -21.58 -15.91 30.58
N GLY A 308 -21.47 -14.69 30.04
CA GLY A 308 -22.60 -13.79 29.86
C GLY A 308 -23.67 -14.33 28.90
N SER A 309 -23.26 -14.90 27.76
CA SER A 309 -24.19 -15.48 26.76
C SER A 309 -24.91 -16.73 27.28
N ARG A 310 -24.26 -17.54 28.13
CA ARG A 310 -24.92 -18.69 28.79
C ARG A 310 -25.98 -18.28 29.80
N LYS A 311 -25.82 -17.12 30.47
CA LYS A 311 -26.83 -16.59 31.40
C LYS A 311 -28.08 -16.07 30.70
N ILE A 312 -27.99 -15.67 29.43
CA ILE A 312 -29.12 -15.15 28.65
C ILE A 312 -29.96 -16.28 28.03
N GLN A 313 -29.40 -17.48 27.85
CA GLN A 313 -30.11 -18.65 27.30
C GLN A 313 -30.87 -19.50 28.33
N VAL A 314 -30.94 -19.04 29.60
CA VAL A 314 -31.78 -19.67 30.62
C VAL A 314 -32.93 -18.70 30.96
N LYS A 315 -33.89 -18.61 30.05
CA LYS A 315 -35.26 -18.13 30.29
C LYS A 315 -36.20 -18.81 29.33
#